data_AF-X1K5E5-F1
#
_entry.id   AF-X1K5E5-F1
#
_cell.length_a   1.000
_cell.length_b   1.000
_cell.length_c   1.000
_cell.angle_alpha   90.00
_cell.angle_beta   90.00
_cell.angle_gamma   90.00
#
_symmetry.space_group_name_H-M   'P 1'
#
loop_
_entity.id
_entity.type
_entity.pdbx_description
1 polymer ?
#
loop_
_entity_poly.entity_id
_entity_poly.type
_entity_poly.pdbx_seq_one_letter_code
_entity_poly.pdbx_strand_id
1 'polypeptide(L)'
;LARRLNIKKSDVQKITKELNLDVIPVTDKKEVKEWAVFSERKEKSKFWHAGGIVLILVVLLGIFFWKTIFMGEVLTSTDAIFSYHPWKSVAPEGYIKPSNYLHWDEFFIGYPLSTFYSEVIKNGDIQFWNPYIMCGYPGRVALYPLLLLCYLILPLSAIFGIFAIIKFFITGIFTYLFLRSISEKKFGSLVSAIVFMFSGFMVGFMKSGATSIAALLPLL
;
A
#
# COMPACT_ATOMS: atom_id res chain seq x y z
N LEU A 1 -19.70 1.70 -8.37
CA LEU A 1 -21.17 1.85 -8.41
C LEU A 1 -21.54 3.04 -9.28
N ALA A 2 -21.32 2.95 -10.61
CA ALA A 2 -21.70 4.02 -11.52
C ALA A 2 -23.17 3.80 -11.94
N ARG A 3 -24.10 4.45 -11.24
CA ARG A 3 -25.50 4.52 -11.66
C ARG A 3 -25.53 5.27 -13.01
N ARG A 4 -25.94 4.61 -14.09
CA ARG A 4 -26.28 5.27 -15.36
C ARG A 4 -27.39 6.28 -15.06
N LEU A 5 -27.03 7.55 -14.92
CA LEU A 5 -27.99 8.64 -14.90
C LEU A 5 -28.56 8.73 -16.31
N ASN A 6 -29.80 8.26 -16.47
CA ASN A 6 -30.52 8.27 -17.74
C ASN A 6 -31.10 9.69 -17.96
N ILE A 7 -30.20 10.67 -18.12
CA ILE A 7 -30.55 12.08 -18.27
C ILE A 7 -31.18 12.24 -19.64
N LYS A 8 -32.47 12.62 -19.69
CA LYS A 8 -33.16 12.89 -20.95
C LYS A 8 -32.69 14.23 -21.49
N LYS A 9 -32.74 14.39 -22.82
CA LYS A 9 -32.32 15.62 -23.50
C LYS A 9 -33.05 16.88 -23.00
N SER A 10 -34.28 16.72 -22.50
CA SER A 10 -35.07 17.76 -21.82
C SER A 10 -34.45 18.27 -20.53
N ASP A 11 -33.80 17.38 -19.77
CA ASP A 11 -33.27 17.68 -18.44
C ASP A 11 -31.96 18.48 -18.58
N VAL A 12 -31.14 18.14 -19.58
CA VAL A 12 -29.94 18.90 -19.95
C VAL A 12 -30.32 20.33 -20.33
N GLN A 13 -31.35 20.52 -21.16
CA GLN A 13 -31.81 21.85 -21.57
C GLN A 13 -32.34 22.68 -20.41
N LYS A 14 -33.01 22.05 -19.44
CA LYS A 14 -33.52 22.72 -18.24
C LYS A 14 -32.39 23.19 -17.32
N ILE A 15 -31.40 22.32 -17.06
CA ILE A 15 -30.22 22.62 -16.24
C ILE A 15 -29.37 23.73 -16.88
N THR A 16 -29.22 23.70 -18.20
CA THR A 16 -28.39 24.69 -18.91
C THR A 16 -29.02 26.09 -18.90
N LYS A 17 -30.36 26.14 -18.90
CA LYS A 17 -31.12 27.39 -18.80
C LYS A 17 -31.09 27.98 -17.38
N GLU A 18 -31.08 27.13 -16.35
CA GLU A 18 -30.96 27.56 -14.94
C GLU A 18 -29.55 28.05 -14.58
N LEU A 19 -28.50 27.55 -15.25
CA LEU A 19 -27.11 27.88 -14.96
C LEU A 19 -26.51 29.02 -15.81
N ASN A 20 -27.28 29.61 -16.73
CA ASN A 20 -26.84 30.71 -17.61
C ASN A 20 -25.51 30.43 -18.35
N LEU A 21 -25.29 29.17 -18.73
CA LEU A 21 -24.10 28.74 -19.45
C LEU A 21 -24.34 28.87 -20.96
N ASP A 22 -23.43 29.55 -21.66
CA ASP A 22 -23.45 29.60 -23.12
C ASP A 22 -23.32 28.18 -23.69
N VAL A 23 -24.40 27.71 -24.33
CA VAL A 23 -24.41 26.43 -25.04
C VAL A 23 -23.52 26.60 -26.26
N ILE A 24 -22.27 26.13 -26.19
CA ILE A 24 -21.48 25.86 -27.39
C ILE A 24 -22.25 24.76 -28.13
N PRO A 25 -22.84 25.03 -29.31
CA PRO A 25 -23.61 24.02 -30.00
C PRO A 25 -22.63 22.96 -30.49
N VAL A 26 -22.74 21.75 -29.94
CA VAL A 26 -22.02 20.58 -30.46
C VAL A 26 -22.64 20.25 -31.82
N THR A 27 -22.15 20.91 -32.86
CA THR A 27 -22.65 20.86 -34.23
C THR A 27 -22.24 19.60 -34.97
N ASP A 28 -21.22 18.88 -34.50
CA ASP A 28 -20.74 17.68 -35.18
C ASP A 28 -21.13 16.38 -34.45
N LYS A 29 -22.09 15.65 -35.02
CA LYS A 29 -22.44 14.28 -34.59
C LYS A 29 -21.24 13.33 -34.65
N LYS A 30 -20.21 13.68 -35.44
CA LYS A 30 -18.96 12.95 -35.55
C LYS A 30 -18.11 13.09 -34.30
N GLU A 31 -17.98 14.28 -33.71
CA GLU A 31 -17.24 14.51 -32.47
C GLU A 31 -17.86 13.76 -31.28
N VAL A 32 -19.19 13.76 -31.14
CA VAL A 32 -19.87 13.00 -30.06
C VAL A 32 -19.66 11.49 -30.23
N LYS A 33 -19.69 10.99 -31.48
CA LYS A 33 -19.38 9.59 -31.78
C LYS A 33 -17.91 9.28 -31.53
N GLU A 34 -16.99 10.16 -31.88
CA GLU A 34 -15.57 9.98 -31.62
C GLU A 34 -15.29 9.98 -30.12
N TRP A 35 -15.92 10.85 -29.32
CA TRP A 35 -15.84 10.84 -27.85
C TRP A 35 -16.45 9.58 -27.22
N ALA A 36 -17.60 9.12 -27.70
CA ALA A 36 -18.24 7.88 -27.23
C ALA A 36 -17.44 6.62 -27.62
N VAL A 37 -16.88 6.59 -28.83
CA VAL A 37 -16.00 5.49 -29.28
C VAL A 37 -14.66 5.54 -28.57
N PHE A 38 -14.14 6.72 -28.25
CA PHE A 38 -12.92 6.91 -27.47
C PHE A 38 -13.09 6.46 -26.01
N SER A 39 -14.25 6.74 -25.39
CA SER A 39 -14.58 6.26 -24.04
C SER A 39 -14.81 4.75 -24.00
N GLU A 40 -15.52 4.16 -24.99
CA GLU A 40 -15.72 2.71 -25.10
C GLU A 40 -14.43 1.94 -25.44
N ARG A 41 -13.53 2.50 -26.29
CA ARG A 41 -12.21 1.90 -26.56
C ARG A 41 -11.33 1.89 -25.31
N LYS A 42 -11.40 2.93 -24.48
CA LYS A 42 -10.73 2.96 -23.16
C LYS A 42 -11.29 1.90 -22.22
N GLU A 43 -12.56 1.51 -22.35
CA GLU A 43 -13.21 0.56 -21.44
C GLU A 43 -12.91 -0.91 -21.77
N LYS A 44 -12.97 -1.31 -23.06
CA LYS A 44 -12.76 -2.72 -23.47
C LYS A 44 -11.28 -3.16 -23.54
N SER A 45 -10.33 -2.24 -23.76
CA SER A 45 -8.88 -2.54 -23.82
C SER A 45 -8.22 -2.76 -22.44
N LYS A 46 -8.90 -2.34 -21.36
CA LYS A 46 -8.34 -2.27 -20.00
C LYS A 46 -8.24 -3.60 -19.25
N PHE A 47 -9.09 -4.59 -19.53
CA PHE A 47 -9.22 -5.76 -18.64
C PHE A 47 -8.22 -6.89 -18.93
N TRP A 48 -7.90 -7.16 -20.19
CA TRP A 48 -7.04 -8.29 -20.57
C TRP A 48 -5.53 -8.01 -20.40
N HIS A 49 -5.12 -6.75 -20.30
CA HIS A 49 -3.72 -6.37 -20.10
C HIS A 49 -3.35 -6.16 -18.62
N ALA A 50 -4.32 -6.04 -17.72
CA ALA A 50 -4.06 -5.81 -16.29
C ALA A 50 -3.39 -7.02 -15.62
N GLY A 51 -3.75 -8.25 -16.03
CA GLY A 51 -3.20 -9.47 -15.47
C GLY A 51 -1.68 -9.59 -15.66
N GLY A 52 -1.17 -9.22 -16.84
CA GLY A 52 0.28 -9.27 -17.11
C GLY A 52 1.09 -8.33 -16.22
N ILE A 53 0.56 -7.13 -15.94
CA ILE A 53 1.23 -6.16 -15.05
C ILE A 53 1.19 -6.62 -13.60
N VAL A 54 0.04 -7.10 -13.13
CA VAL A 54 -0.08 -7.66 -11.79
C VAL A 54 0.91 -8.83 -11.62
N LEU A 55 1.01 -9.70 -12.61
CA LEU A 55 1.98 -10.81 -12.60
C LEU A 55 3.42 -10.30 -12.51
N ILE A 56 3.80 -9.29 -13.30
CA ILE A 56 5.14 -8.69 -13.23
C ILE A 56 5.42 -8.15 -11.82
N LEU A 57 4.48 -7.40 -11.23
CA LEU A 57 4.64 -6.87 -9.88
C LEU A 57 4.78 -7.99 -8.84
N VAL A 58 3.94 -9.04 -8.92
CA VAL A 58 4.02 -10.19 -8.01
C VAL A 58 5.35 -10.92 -8.16
N VAL A 59 5.84 -11.15 -9.38
CA VAL A 59 7.13 -11.81 -9.63
C VAL A 59 8.27 -10.97 -9.05
N LEU A 60 8.28 -9.66 -9.26
CA LEU A 60 9.30 -8.78 -8.69
C LEU A 60 9.29 -8.80 -7.16
N LEU A 61 8.11 -8.81 -6.53
CA LEU A 61 8.00 -8.93 -5.09
C LEU A 61 8.44 -10.32 -4.59
N GLY A 62 8.11 -11.38 -5.32
CA GLY A 62 8.58 -12.74 -5.03
C GLY A 62 10.10 -12.85 -5.09
N ILE A 63 10.73 -12.18 -6.06
CA ILE A 63 12.18 -12.09 -6.16
C ILE A 63 12.77 -11.26 -5.01
N PHE A 64 12.18 -10.11 -4.67
CA PHE A 64 12.69 -9.24 -3.62
C PHE A 64 12.55 -9.86 -2.22
N PHE A 65 11.40 -10.44 -1.92
CA PHE A 65 11.06 -11.05 -0.63
C PHE A 65 11.29 -12.58 -0.59
N TRP A 66 12.10 -13.12 -1.50
CA TRP A 66 12.28 -14.58 -1.65
C TRP A 66 12.71 -15.26 -0.36
N LYS A 67 13.60 -14.63 0.44
CA LYS A 67 14.03 -15.16 1.73
C LYS A 67 12.90 -15.22 2.75
N THR A 68 12.09 -14.17 2.82
CA THR A 68 10.92 -14.14 3.71
C THR A 68 9.89 -15.20 3.32
N ILE A 69 9.67 -15.40 2.02
CA ILE A 69 8.67 -16.33 1.49
C ILE A 69 9.12 -17.80 1.62
N PHE A 70 10.36 -18.11 1.22
CA PHE A 70 10.83 -19.49 1.08
C PHE A 70 11.72 -19.96 2.23
N MET A 71 12.48 -19.05 2.86
CA MET A 71 13.39 -19.40 3.96
C MET A 71 12.78 -19.14 5.34
N GLY A 72 11.61 -18.50 5.40
CA GLY A 72 10.97 -18.12 6.67
C GLY A 72 11.75 -17.07 7.45
N GLU A 73 12.68 -16.36 6.80
CA GLU A 73 13.43 -15.28 7.44
C GLU A 73 12.49 -14.14 7.82
N VAL A 74 12.54 -13.73 9.08
CA VAL A 74 11.70 -12.64 9.60
C VAL A 74 12.34 -11.30 9.26
N LEU A 75 11.57 -10.39 8.65
CA LEU A 75 12.02 -9.02 8.37
C LEU A 75 12.07 -8.20 9.66
N THR A 76 13.09 -8.44 10.48
CA THR A 76 13.28 -7.77 11.76
C THR A 76 14.74 -7.43 12.01
N SER A 77 14.95 -6.40 12.82
CA SER A 77 16.28 -5.94 13.27
C SER A 77 16.50 -6.34 14.74
N THR A 78 15.85 -7.42 15.19
CA THR A 78 15.94 -7.90 16.58
C THR A 78 17.30 -8.47 16.93
N ASP A 79 18.14 -8.79 15.95
CA ASP A 79 19.54 -9.13 16.17
C ASP A 79 20.36 -7.98 16.78
N ALA A 80 19.85 -6.74 16.72
CA ALA A 80 20.39 -5.61 17.47
C ALA A 80 20.37 -5.79 18.99
N ILE A 81 19.51 -6.67 19.53
CA ILE A 81 19.44 -6.92 20.97
C ILE A 81 20.78 -7.39 21.55
N PHE A 82 21.53 -8.18 20.78
CA PHE A 82 22.83 -8.73 21.19
C PHE A 82 23.93 -7.68 21.27
N SER A 83 23.67 -6.44 20.82
CA SER A 83 24.55 -5.30 21.05
C SER A 83 24.42 -4.70 22.46
N TYR A 84 23.37 -5.05 23.21
CA TYR A 84 23.05 -4.45 24.51
C TYR A 84 23.05 -5.48 25.65
N HIS A 85 23.45 -5.07 26.85
CA HIS A 85 23.34 -5.91 28.04
C HIS A 85 21.87 -6.01 28.52
N PRO A 86 21.43 -7.14 29.12
CA PRO A 86 22.22 -8.35 29.38
C PRO A 86 22.38 -9.28 28.17
N TRP A 87 21.57 -9.14 27.11
CA TRP A 87 21.54 -10.09 25.99
C TRP A 87 22.87 -10.27 25.25
N LYS A 88 23.75 -9.27 25.30
CA LYS A 88 25.12 -9.38 24.79
C LYS A 88 25.89 -10.58 25.36
N SER A 89 25.62 -11.01 26.59
CA SER A 89 26.30 -12.18 27.19
C SER A 89 25.81 -13.52 26.64
N VAL A 90 24.67 -13.54 25.95
CA VAL A 90 24.06 -14.73 25.33
C VAL A 90 23.99 -14.60 23.81
N ALA A 91 24.85 -13.75 23.23
CA ALA A 91 24.94 -13.58 21.79
C ALA A 91 25.33 -14.91 21.12
N PRO A 92 24.68 -15.29 19.99
CA PRO A 92 25.03 -16.51 19.27
C PRO A 92 26.49 -16.51 18.84
N GLU A 93 27.09 -17.70 18.78
CA GLU A 93 28.44 -17.85 18.24
C GLU A 93 28.51 -17.30 16.81
N GLY A 94 29.54 -16.49 16.52
CA GLY A 94 29.71 -15.83 15.23
C GLY A 94 28.94 -14.51 15.07
N TYR A 95 28.21 -14.03 16.09
CA TYR A 95 27.63 -12.69 16.07
C TYR A 95 28.74 -11.62 16.17
N ILE A 96 28.86 -10.79 15.14
CA ILE A 96 29.86 -9.70 15.09
C ILE A 96 29.18 -8.34 15.34
N LYS A 97 28.09 -8.08 14.62
CA LYS A 97 27.38 -6.80 14.63
C LYS A 97 25.94 -7.01 14.12
N PRO A 98 25.02 -6.08 14.41
CA PRO A 98 23.67 -6.16 13.88
C PRO A 98 23.65 -5.95 12.36
N SER A 99 22.68 -6.59 11.73
CA SER A 99 22.34 -6.52 10.32
C SER A 99 22.06 -5.07 9.88
N ASN A 100 21.37 -4.29 10.71
CA ASN A 100 21.18 -2.86 10.48
C ASN A 100 21.04 -2.07 11.79
N TYR A 101 22.12 -1.36 12.16
CA TYR A 101 22.16 -0.55 13.37
C TYR A 101 21.22 0.67 13.34
N LEU A 102 20.87 1.18 12.15
CA LEU A 102 20.02 2.37 12.03
C LEU A 102 18.56 2.11 12.43
N HIS A 103 18.14 0.85 12.53
CA HIS A 103 16.79 0.43 12.94
C HIS A 103 16.73 0.00 14.41
N TRP A 104 17.44 0.69 15.30
CA TRP A 104 17.37 0.41 16.73
C TRP A 104 15.97 0.72 17.30
N ASP A 105 15.30 1.75 16.78
CA ASP A 105 13.94 2.14 17.17
C ASP A 105 12.91 1.04 16.89
N GLU A 106 13.09 0.33 15.78
CA GLU A 106 12.30 -0.84 15.42
C GLU A 106 12.43 -1.94 16.49
N PHE A 107 13.64 -2.16 17.02
CA PHE A 107 13.85 -3.13 18.08
C PHE A 107 13.28 -2.67 19.43
N PHE A 108 13.59 -1.44 19.88
CA PHE A 108 13.20 -0.96 21.21
C PHE A 108 11.72 -0.58 21.34
N ILE A 109 11.10 -0.13 20.24
CA ILE A 109 9.74 0.41 20.25
C ILE A 109 8.84 -0.44 19.36
N GLY A 110 9.26 -0.70 18.12
CA GLY A 110 8.44 -1.39 17.12
C GLY A 110 8.05 -2.81 17.53
N TYR A 111 9.05 -3.65 17.87
CA TYR A 111 8.84 -5.05 18.17
C TYR A 111 8.01 -5.29 19.46
N PRO A 112 8.25 -4.61 20.59
CA PRO A 112 7.40 -4.72 21.77
C PRO A 112 5.96 -4.29 21.51
N LEU A 113 5.76 -3.19 20.77
CA LEU A 113 4.42 -2.75 20.38
C LEU A 113 3.71 -3.79 19.51
N SER A 114 4.40 -4.35 18.52
CA SER A 114 3.85 -5.41 17.67
C SER A 114 3.50 -6.67 18.47
N THR A 115 4.32 -7.02 19.46
CA THR A 115 4.04 -8.14 20.37
C THR A 115 2.77 -7.88 21.17
N PHE A 116 2.70 -6.71 21.82
CA PHE A 116 1.54 -6.27 22.57
C PHE A 116 0.24 -6.29 21.75
N TYR A 117 0.24 -5.66 20.57
CA TYR A 117 -0.94 -5.65 19.71
C TYR A 117 -1.29 -7.04 19.20
N SER A 118 -0.30 -7.89 18.88
CA SER A 118 -0.59 -9.26 18.47
C SER A 118 -1.29 -10.05 19.58
N GLU A 119 -0.95 -9.85 20.85
CA GLU A 119 -1.58 -10.56 21.97
C GLU A 119 -2.99 -10.03 22.23
N VAL A 120 -3.12 -8.71 22.38
CA VAL A 120 -4.39 -8.06 22.74
C VAL A 120 -5.45 -8.26 21.65
N ILE A 121 -5.07 -8.13 20.37
CA ILE A 121 -6.00 -8.35 19.24
C ILE A 121 -6.42 -9.81 19.13
N LYS A 122 -5.52 -10.77 19.39
CA LYS A 122 -5.87 -12.20 19.40
C LYS A 122 -6.79 -12.56 20.55
N ASN A 123 -6.76 -11.81 21.64
CA ASN A 123 -7.69 -11.95 22.76
C ASN A 123 -9.04 -11.25 22.52
N GLY A 124 -9.25 -10.66 21.33
CA GLY A 124 -10.51 -10.00 20.96
C GLY A 124 -10.59 -8.52 21.33
N ASP A 125 -9.52 -7.96 21.90
CA ASP A 125 -9.47 -6.57 22.31
C ASP A 125 -8.77 -5.71 21.26
N ILE A 126 -9.46 -4.66 20.80
CA ILE A 126 -8.85 -3.64 19.95
C ILE A 126 -8.51 -2.46 20.87
N GLN A 127 -7.32 -2.48 21.48
CA GLN A 127 -6.90 -1.40 22.37
C GLN A 127 -6.53 -0.13 21.59
N PHE A 128 -7.42 0.86 21.66
CA PHE A 128 -7.20 2.22 21.17
C PHE A 128 -6.28 3.04 22.08
N TRP A 129 -6.05 2.59 23.31
CA TRP A 129 -5.20 3.24 24.29
C TRP A 129 -4.29 2.19 24.92
N ASN A 130 -2.98 2.35 24.79
CA ASN A 130 -1.98 1.51 25.43
C ASN A 130 -1.57 2.15 26.76
N PRO A 131 -1.96 1.60 27.92
CA PRO A 131 -1.65 2.18 29.23
C PRO A 131 -0.21 1.90 29.69
N TYR A 132 0.52 1.02 29.02
CA TYR A 132 1.87 0.59 29.43
C TYR A 132 2.97 1.57 29.02
N ILE A 133 2.63 2.62 28.26
CA ILE A 133 3.58 3.62 27.78
C ILE A 133 3.25 4.96 28.42
N MET A 134 4.08 5.40 29.37
CA MET A 134 3.92 6.67 30.10
C MET A 134 2.51 6.78 30.73
N CYS A 135 1.83 7.93 30.60
CA CYS A 135 0.44 8.11 31.03
C CYS A 135 -0.58 7.56 29.99
N GLY A 136 -0.08 6.82 29.00
CA GLY A 136 -0.85 6.16 27.95
C GLY A 136 -0.52 6.68 26.55
N TYR A 137 -0.65 5.78 25.58
CA TYR A 137 -0.26 6.00 24.19
C TYR A 137 -1.40 5.62 23.22
N PRO A 138 -1.79 6.49 22.26
CA PRO A 138 -2.86 6.18 21.33
C PRO A 138 -2.47 5.03 20.41
N GLY A 139 -3.38 4.06 20.26
CA GLY A 139 -3.11 2.84 19.54
C GLY A 139 -3.09 3.01 18.03
N ARG A 140 -2.01 2.56 17.39
CA ARG A 140 -1.79 2.74 15.94
C ARG A 140 -2.57 1.73 15.08
N VAL A 141 -2.85 0.54 15.60
CA VAL A 141 -3.36 -0.59 14.79
C VAL A 141 -4.81 -0.37 14.35
N ALA A 142 -5.63 0.29 15.16
CA ALA A 142 -7.00 0.62 14.81
C ALA A 142 -7.10 1.56 13.59
N LEU A 143 -6.05 2.32 13.31
CA LEU A 143 -6.02 3.32 12.23
C LEU A 143 -5.62 2.72 10.87
N TYR A 144 -5.27 1.42 10.82
CA TYR A 144 -4.85 0.77 9.58
C TYR A 144 -5.50 -0.62 9.43
N PRO A 145 -6.68 -0.70 8.77
CA PRO A 145 -7.48 -1.94 8.70
C PRO A 145 -6.72 -3.15 8.16
N LEU A 146 -5.82 -2.93 7.20
CA LEU A 146 -5.00 -3.99 6.64
C LEU A 146 -4.02 -4.59 7.66
N LEU A 147 -3.46 -3.74 8.54
CA LEU A 147 -2.56 -4.18 9.59
C LEU A 147 -3.33 -4.92 10.69
N LEU A 148 -4.52 -4.43 11.05
CA LEU A 148 -5.42 -5.12 11.98
C LEU A 148 -5.75 -6.54 11.48
N LEU A 149 -6.08 -6.69 10.20
CA LEU A 149 -6.34 -8.01 9.59
C LEU A 149 -5.12 -8.93 9.69
N CYS A 150 -3.91 -8.39 9.50
CA CYS A 150 -2.68 -9.16 9.66
C CYS A 150 -2.51 -9.66 11.10
N TYR A 151 -2.79 -8.83 12.11
CA TYR A 151 -2.71 -9.25 13.52
C TYR A 151 -3.74 -10.31 13.91
N LEU A 152 -4.92 -10.30 13.29
CA LEU A 152 -5.98 -11.29 13.56
C LEU A 152 -5.64 -12.68 13.01
N ILE A 153 -5.03 -12.74 11.82
CA ILE A 153 -4.88 -14.01 11.09
C ILE A 153 -3.46 -14.60 11.25
N LEU A 154 -2.43 -13.76 11.35
CA LEU A 154 -1.05 -14.19 11.20
C LEU A 154 -0.31 -14.34 12.54
N PRO A 155 0.70 -15.23 12.61
CA PRO A 155 1.66 -15.22 13.70
C PRO A 155 2.56 -13.97 13.61
N LEU A 156 3.05 -13.49 14.77
CA LEU A 156 3.83 -12.25 14.88
C LEU A 156 5.02 -12.20 13.91
N SER A 157 5.74 -13.32 13.76
CA SER A 157 6.89 -13.46 12.86
C SER A 157 6.52 -13.20 11.39
N ALA A 158 5.32 -13.61 10.96
CA ALA A 158 4.89 -13.47 9.58
C ALA A 158 4.31 -12.08 9.28
N ILE A 159 3.83 -11.35 10.29
CA ILE A 159 3.19 -10.04 10.11
C ILE A 159 4.14 -9.05 9.42
N PHE A 160 5.38 -8.95 9.89
CA PHE A 160 6.36 -8.01 9.33
C PHE A 160 6.64 -8.27 7.85
N GLY A 161 6.76 -9.54 7.46
CA GLY A 161 6.99 -9.97 6.09
C GLY A 161 5.79 -9.75 5.19
N ILE A 162 4.66 -10.34 5.56
CA ILE A 162 3.44 -10.34 4.74
C ILE A 162 2.90 -8.92 4.60
N PHE A 163 2.88 -8.13 5.67
CA PHE A 163 2.40 -6.76 5.61
C PHE A 163 3.28 -5.88 4.71
N ALA A 164 4.61 -6.07 4.73
CA ALA A 164 5.52 -5.39 3.82
C ALA A 164 5.24 -5.76 2.35
N ILE A 165 5.06 -7.04 2.05
CA ILE A 165 4.71 -7.52 0.70
C ILE A 165 3.41 -6.88 0.22
N ILE A 166 2.36 -6.89 1.05
CA ILE A 166 1.07 -6.30 0.69
C ILE A 166 1.21 -4.79 0.47
N LYS A 167 1.92 -4.08 1.34
CA LYS A 167 2.15 -2.63 1.21
C LYS A 167 2.85 -2.29 -0.11
N PHE A 168 3.89 -3.03 -0.46
CA PHE A 168 4.62 -2.81 -1.72
C PHE A 168 3.75 -3.14 -2.94
N PHE A 169 2.97 -4.23 -2.86
CA PHE A 169 2.03 -4.58 -3.92
C PHE A 169 0.97 -3.49 -4.17
N ILE A 170 0.37 -2.98 -3.09
CA ILE A 170 -0.57 -1.86 -3.14
C ILE A 170 0.09 -0.63 -3.76
N THR A 171 1.30 -0.30 -3.31
CA THR A 171 2.11 0.81 -3.85
C THR A 171 2.28 0.69 -5.36
N GLY A 172 2.72 -0.49 -5.85
CA GLY A 172 2.93 -0.73 -7.27
C GLY A 172 1.64 -0.62 -8.09
N ILE A 173 0.55 -1.23 -7.62
CA ILE A 173 -0.73 -1.18 -8.33
C ILE A 173 -1.29 0.25 -8.36
N PHE A 174 -1.33 0.93 -7.23
CA PHE A 174 -1.92 2.27 -7.17
C PHE A 174 -1.12 3.26 -7.97
N THR A 175 0.22 3.21 -7.89
CA THR A 175 1.08 4.06 -8.72
C THR A 175 0.90 3.77 -10.21
N TYR A 176 0.78 2.50 -10.59
CA TYR A 176 0.51 2.14 -11.97
C TYR A 176 -0.84 2.70 -12.44
N LEU A 177 -1.91 2.49 -11.66
CA LEU A 177 -3.26 2.97 -12.00
C LEU A 177 -3.34 4.50 -12.08
N PHE A 178 -2.69 5.20 -11.14
CA PHE A 178 -2.54 6.64 -11.14
C PHE A 178 -1.85 7.12 -12.40
N LEU A 179 -0.66 6.59 -12.71
CA LEU A 179 0.08 7.01 -13.90
C LEU A 179 -0.63 6.61 -15.19
N ARG A 180 -1.48 5.59 -15.18
CA ARG A 180 -2.35 5.25 -16.31
C ARG A 180 -3.53 6.19 -16.49
N SER A 181 -3.94 6.92 -15.45
CA SER A 181 -5.00 7.92 -15.56
C SER A 181 -4.50 9.22 -16.21
N ILE A 182 -3.25 9.58 -15.95
CA ILE A 182 -2.59 10.81 -16.44
C ILE A 182 -1.72 10.59 -17.69
N SER A 183 -1.17 9.39 -17.91
CA SER A 183 -0.30 9.09 -19.07
C SER A 183 -0.94 8.11 -20.04
N GLU A 184 -0.72 8.32 -21.34
CA GLU A 184 -1.17 7.40 -22.38
C GLU A 184 -0.29 6.15 -22.51
N LYS A 185 1.00 6.22 -22.10
CA LYS A 185 1.98 5.15 -22.32
C LYS A 185 1.98 4.10 -21.22
N LYS A 186 1.60 2.85 -21.54
CA LYS A 186 1.57 1.71 -20.60
C LYS A 186 2.95 1.42 -19.99
N PHE A 187 3.98 1.36 -20.83
CA PHE A 187 5.33 1.01 -20.39
C PHE A 187 5.91 2.05 -19.42
N GLY A 188 5.72 3.35 -19.71
CA GLY A 188 6.14 4.43 -18.82
C GLY A 188 5.47 4.34 -17.44
N SER A 189 4.16 4.09 -17.41
CA SER A 189 3.43 3.89 -16.15
C SER A 189 3.96 2.68 -15.35
N LEU A 190 4.31 1.59 -16.02
CA LEU A 190 4.86 0.39 -15.37
C LEU A 190 6.24 0.66 -14.77
N VAL A 191 7.15 1.24 -15.55
CA VAL A 191 8.51 1.56 -15.09
C VAL A 191 8.45 2.48 -13.88
N SER A 192 7.67 3.55 -13.94
CA SER A 192 7.53 4.48 -12.82
C SER A 192 6.90 3.83 -11.58
N ALA A 193 5.95 2.91 -11.75
CA ALA A 193 5.39 2.15 -10.63
C ALA A 193 6.44 1.27 -9.95
N ILE A 194 7.28 0.59 -10.72
CA ILE A 194 8.40 -0.22 -10.21
C ILE A 194 9.42 0.68 -9.48
N VAL A 195 9.78 1.82 -10.07
CA VAL A 195 10.73 2.79 -9.49
C VAL A 195 10.22 3.33 -8.16
N PHE A 196 8.94 3.68 -8.06
CA PHE A 196 8.37 4.18 -6.80
C PHE A 196 8.25 3.06 -5.76
N MET A 197 7.77 1.88 -6.17
CA MET A 197 7.62 0.70 -5.30
C MET A 197 8.96 0.29 -4.66
N PHE A 198 10.07 0.36 -5.39
CA PHE A 198 11.42 0.05 -4.88
C PHE A 198 12.28 1.29 -4.61
N SER A 199 11.66 2.45 -4.43
CA SER A 199 12.40 3.66 -4.08
C SER A 199 13.08 3.52 -2.72
N GLY A 200 14.20 4.22 -2.51
CA GLY A 200 14.94 4.19 -1.24
C GLY A 200 14.08 4.59 -0.04
N PHE A 201 13.08 5.47 -0.24
CA PHE A 201 12.08 5.79 0.78
C PHE A 201 11.21 4.58 1.14
N MET A 202 10.66 3.86 0.15
CA MET A 202 9.83 2.68 0.40
C MET A 202 10.63 1.55 1.06
N VAL A 203 11.84 1.27 0.57
CA VAL A 203 12.69 0.19 1.09
C VAL A 203 13.27 0.55 2.46
N GLY A 204 13.85 1.74 2.61
CA GLY A 204 14.50 2.17 3.85
C GLY A 204 13.53 2.40 5.01
N PHE A 205 12.30 2.84 4.73
CA PHE A 205 11.26 3.06 5.74
C PHE A 205 10.11 2.07 5.64
N MET A 206 10.38 0.86 5.14
CA MET A 206 9.37 -0.17 4.84
C MET A 206 8.39 -0.44 5.99
N LYS A 207 8.86 -0.36 7.25
CA LYS A 207 8.05 -0.65 8.44
C LYS A 207 7.29 0.56 8.99
N SER A 208 7.72 1.76 8.60
CA SER A 208 7.11 3.01 9.08
C SER A 208 5.66 3.14 8.63
N GLY A 209 4.86 3.87 9.41
CA GLY A 209 3.53 4.30 9.01
C GLY A 209 3.56 5.29 7.83
N ALA A 210 4.66 6.03 7.65
CA ALA A 210 4.80 6.99 6.55
C ALA A 210 4.74 6.32 5.17
N THR A 211 5.38 5.15 5.03
CA THR A 211 5.33 4.36 3.79
C THR A 211 3.96 3.74 3.57
N SER A 212 3.22 3.43 4.64
CA SER A 212 1.82 2.98 4.53
C SER A 212 0.93 4.06 3.92
N ILE A 213 1.12 5.32 4.32
CA ILE A 213 0.39 6.46 3.76
C ILE A 213 0.82 6.69 2.30
N ALA A 214 2.13 6.70 2.04
CA ALA A 214 2.67 6.88 0.70
C ALA A 214 2.22 5.78 -0.29
N ALA A 215 1.99 4.56 0.19
CA ALA A 215 1.44 3.47 -0.61
C ALA A 215 0.01 3.76 -1.10
N LEU A 216 -0.78 4.46 -0.29
CA LEU A 216 -2.17 4.82 -0.59
C LEU A 216 -2.30 6.14 -1.36
N LEU A 217 -1.30 7.02 -1.28
CA LEU A 217 -1.34 8.35 -1.88
C LEU A 217 -1.69 8.36 -3.38
N PRO A 218 -1.19 7.45 -4.23
CA PRO A 218 -1.57 7.42 -5.64
C PRO A 218 -3.03 7.05 -5.91
N LEU A 219 -3.77 6.56 -4.91
CA LEU A 219 -5.20 6.27 -5.04
C LEU A 219 -6.08 7.52 -4.89
N LEU A 220 -5.60 8.52 -4.14
CA LEU A 220 -6.31 9.77 -3.83
C LEU A 220 -6.36 10.70 -5.05
#